data_AF-A0A2I0PFD4-F1
#
_entry.id   AF-A0A2I0PFD4-F1
#
_cell.length_a   1.000
_cell.length_b   1.000
_cell.length_c   1.000
_cell.angle_alpha   90.00
_cell.angle_beta   90.00
_cell.angle_gamma   90.00
#
_symmetry.space_group_name_H-M   'P 1'
#
loop_
_entity.id
_entity.type
_entity.pdbx_description
1 polymer ?
#
loop_
_entity_poly.entity_id
_entity_poly.type
_entity_poly.pdbx_seq_one_letter_code
_entity_poly.pdbx_strand_id
1 'polypeptide(L)'
;MDDTMDTLSAQYLRHRLARFSQAIEAAREQVSDPSALGRYPASAPYYERSGIVQLFNSLDDESGEWRNLKGEFDKLEQDLRQLEADLGPAYRKLLHGELKTCLDSYFSAVCHANLGGTMQGSDQDLLCRDRIVILIRELEKDHDLSGARDLLGMLDANLFPHDAITDSDLIDPSLQNEYRLHPSTSRNGIEG
;
A
#
# COMPACT_ATOMS: atom_id res chain seq x y z
N MET A 1 -26.15 -30.83 5.23
CA MET A 1 -25.02 -29.98 4.85
C MET A 1 -25.43 -28.60 5.27
N ASP A 2 -24.66 -28.00 6.18
CA ASP A 2 -25.00 -26.74 6.82
C ASP A 2 -24.45 -25.62 5.94
N ASP A 3 -25.33 -25.03 5.13
CA ASP A 3 -24.99 -24.12 4.02
C ASP A 3 -24.84 -22.68 4.54
N THR A 4 -24.28 -22.54 5.74
CA THR A 4 -24.00 -21.26 6.39
C THR A 4 -22.62 -20.77 5.97
N MET A 5 -22.58 -20.12 4.81
CA MET A 5 -21.60 -19.10 4.49
C MET A 5 -21.36 -18.22 5.72
N ASP A 6 -20.10 -17.95 6.07
CA ASP A 6 -19.76 -17.08 7.20
C ASP A 6 -20.42 -15.70 6.99
N THR A 7 -21.44 -15.42 7.81
CA THR A 7 -22.28 -14.23 7.70
C THR A 7 -21.46 -12.94 7.72
N LEU A 8 -20.31 -12.95 8.41
CA LEU A 8 -19.38 -11.83 8.48
C LEU A 8 -18.73 -11.55 7.10
N SER A 9 -18.34 -12.60 6.37
CA SER A 9 -17.67 -12.49 5.08
C SER A 9 -18.55 -11.83 4.00
N ALA A 10 -19.82 -12.22 3.87
CA ALA A 10 -20.74 -11.54 2.95
C ALA A 10 -21.24 -10.18 3.46
N GLN A 11 -21.36 -9.98 4.78
CA GLN A 11 -21.65 -8.65 5.31
C GLN A 11 -20.51 -7.67 4.99
N TYR A 12 -19.26 -8.12 5.09
CA TYR A 12 -18.09 -7.36 4.67
C TYR A 12 -18.08 -7.12 3.16
N LEU A 13 -18.36 -8.14 2.33
CA LEU A 13 -18.41 -7.98 0.87
C LEU A 13 -19.51 -7.00 0.42
N ARG A 14 -20.72 -7.05 1.01
CA ARG A 14 -21.76 -6.03 0.81
C ARG A 14 -21.28 -4.62 1.17
N HIS A 15 -20.57 -4.48 2.28
CA HIS A 15 -20.02 -3.18 2.68
C HIS A 15 -18.96 -2.67 1.67
N ARG A 16 -18.11 -3.55 1.13
CA ARG A 16 -17.17 -3.20 0.04
C ARG A 16 -17.90 -2.81 -1.24
N LEU A 17 -18.95 -3.51 -1.64
CA LEU A 17 -19.77 -3.18 -2.83
C LEU A 17 -20.45 -1.82 -2.69
N ALA A 18 -21.05 -1.53 -1.53
CA ALA A 18 -21.62 -0.22 -1.24
C ALA A 18 -20.58 0.92 -1.31
N ARG A 19 -19.36 0.68 -0.80
CA ARG A 19 -18.22 1.62 -0.94
C ARG A 19 -17.76 1.78 -2.39
N PHE A 20 -17.75 0.71 -3.18
CA PHE A 20 -17.39 0.76 -4.59
C PHE A 20 -18.38 1.63 -5.39
N SER A 21 -19.68 1.44 -5.16
CA SER A 21 -20.73 2.30 -5.73
C SER A 21 -20.56 3.78 -5.32
N GLN A 22 -20.35 4.06 -4.03
CA GLN A 22 -20.10 5.42 -3.55
C GLN A 22 -18.83 6.06 -4.13
N ALA A 23 -17.78 5.26 -4.35
CA ALA A 23 -16.55 5.74 -4.97
C ALA A 23 -16.73 6.10 -6.45
N ILE A 24 -17.56 5.35 -7.21
CA ILE A 24 -17.88 5.65 -8.61
C ILE A 24 -18.61 7.00 -8.69
N GLU A 25 -19.65 7.20 -7.88
CA GLU A 25 -20.38 8.47 -7.88
C GLU A 25 -19.51 9.66 -7.42
N ALA A 26 -18.70 9.49 -6.38
CA ALA A 26 -17.77 10.52 -5.94
C ALA A 26 -16.73 10.89 -7.01
N ALA A 27 -16.24 9.91 -7.80
CA ALA A 27 -15.35 10.19 -8.92
C ALA A 27 -16.05 10.96 -10.06
N ARG A 28 -17.35 10.67 -10.30
CA ARG A 28 -18.18 11.41 -11.27
C ARG A 28 -18.44 12.85 -10.81
N GLU A 29 -18.71 13.06 -9.52
CA GLU A 29 -18.84 14.37 -8.90
C GLU A 29 -17.53 15.17 -9.00
N GLN A 30 -16.39 14.59 -8.63
CA GLN A 30 -15.09 15.28 -8.60
C GLN A 30 -14.62 15.79 -9.97
N VAL A 31 -14.95 15.08 -11.07
CA VAL A 31 -14.68 15.57 -12.44
C VAL A 31 -15.65 16.69 -12.84
N SER A 32 -16.89 16.63 -12.38
CA SER A 32 -17.96 17.59 -12.72
C SER A 32 -17.84 18.90 -11.95
N ASP A 33 -17.44 18.82 -10.67
CA ASP A 33 -17.15 19.95 -9.78
C ASP A 33 -15.80 19.74 -9.09
N PRO A 34 -14.70 20.30 -9.64
CA PRO A 34 -13.38 20.24 -9.01
C PRO A 34 -13.26 20.97 -7.66
N SER A 35 -14.29 21.73 -7.25
CA SER A 35 -14.35 22.36 -5.92
C SER A 35 -15.02 21.47 -4.87
N ALA A 36 -15.70 20.39 -5.29
CA ALA A 36 -16.19 19.35 -4.41
C ALA A 36 -15.00 18.59 -3.80
N LEU A 37 -14.67 18.93 -2.55
CA LEU A 37 -13.77 18.14 -1.71
C LEU A 37 -14.45 16.80 -1.37
N GLY A 38 -14.32 15.85 -2.28
CA GLY A 38 -14.86 14.51 -2.16
C GLY A 38 -14.30 13.76 -0.95
N ARG A 39 -15.14 12.92 -0.33
CA ARG A 39 -14.69 11.97 0.70
C ARG A 39 -13.81 10.86 0.15
N TYR A 40 -13.90 10.62 -1.16
CA TYR A 40 -13.15 9.61 -1.87
C TYR A 40 -12.17 10.27 -2.84
N PRO A 41 -10.93 9.76 -2.93
CA PRO A 41 -10.01 10.14 -4.00
C PRO A 41 -10.46 9.55 -5.34
N ALA A 42 -9.93 10.07 -6.45
CA ALA A 42 -10.30 9.63 -7.80
C ALA A 42 -9.93 8.16 -8.05
N SER A 43 -8.89 7.60 -7.42
CA SER A 43 -8.54 6.18 -7.55
C SER A 43 -9.42 5.24 -6.71
N ALA A 44 -10.33 5.74 -5.88
CA ALA A 44 -11.11 4.91 -4.96
C ALA A 44 -11.88 3.76 -5.65
N PRO A 45 -12.50 3.93 -6.85
CA PRO A 45 -13.17 2.83 -7.54
C PRO A 45 -12.24 1.63 -7.80
N TYR A 46 -11.01 1.88 -8.25
CA TYR A 46 -10.05 0.81 -8.54
C TYR A 46 -9.50 0.14 -7.28
N TYR A 47 -9.36 0.89 -6.18
CA TYR A 47 -8.98 0.34 -4.88
C TYR A 47 -10.07 -0.59 -4.32
N GLU A 48 -11.34 -0.16 -4.37
CA GLU A 48 -12.46 -1.01 -3.96
C GLU A 48 -12.59 -2.24 -4.85
N ARG A 49 -12.50 -2.08 -6.17
CA ARG A 49 -12.45 -3.20 -7.12
C ARG A 49 -11.35 -4.20 -6.78
N SER A 50 -10.12 -3.75 -6.56
CA SER A 50 -8.98 -4.64 -6.30
C SER A 50 -9.20 -5.48 -5.03
N GLY A 51 -9.68 -4.84 -3.95
CA GLY A 51 -10.01 -5.54 -2.71
C GLY A 51 -11.19 -6.52 -2.87
N ILE A 52 -12.22 -6.14 -3.63
CA ILE A 52 -13.37 -7.02 -3.92
C ILE A 52 -12.94 -8.25 -4.74
N VAL A 53 -12.09 -8.08 -5.77
CA VAL A 53 -11.54 -9.19 -6.56
C VAL A 53 -10.69 -10.13 -5.70
N GLN A 54 -9.88 -9.58 -4.78
CA GLN A 54 -9.13 -10.41 -3.83
C GLN A 54 -10.06 -11.23 -2.93
N LEU A 55 -11.14 -10.65 -2.41
CA LEU A 55 -12.14 -11.37 -1.63
C LEU A 55 -12.79 -12.50 -2.45
N PHE A 56 -13.22 -12.21 -3.68
CA PHE A 56 -13.79 -13.20 -4.60
C PHE A 56 -12.82 -14.36 -4.92
N ASN A 57 -11.51 -14.10 -4.96
CA ASN A 57 -10.50 -15.13 -5.21
C ASN A 57 -10.09 -15.91 -3.94
N SER A 58 -10.35 -15.36 -2.75
CA SER A 58 -9.95 -15.95 -1.45
C SER A 58 -11.01 -16.84 -0.82
N LEU A 59 -12.26 -16.72 -1.27
CA LEU A 59 -13.42 -17.44 -0.76
C LEU A 59 -13.92 -18.41 -1.83
N ASP A 60 -13.71 -19.71 -1.58
CA ASP A 60 -14.22 -20.80 -2.42
C ASP A 60 -15.67 -21.11 -2.04
N ASP A 61 -16.60 -20.29 -2.54
CA ASP A 61 -18.05 -20.39 -2.31
C ASP A 61 -18.81 -20.44 -3.65
N GLU A 62 -19.81 -21.33 -3.76
CA GLU A 62 -20.73 -21.43 -4.90
C GLU A 62 -22.20 -21.10 -4.52
N SER A 63 -22.42 -20.58 -3.32
CA SER A 63 -23.74 -20.28 -2.75
C SER A 63 -24.57 -19.34 -3.62
N GLY A 64 -25.88 -19.41 -3.46
CA GLY A 64 -26.82 -18.49 -4.12
C GLY A 64 -26.59 -17.03 -3.73
N GLU A 65 -26.12 -16.79 -2.51
CA GLU A 65 -25.77 -15.46 -2.02
C GLU A 65 -24.50 -14.92 -2.71
N TRP A 66 -23.46 -15.74 -2.82
CA TRP A 66 -22.23 -15.41 -3.54
C TRP A 66 -22.49 -15.03 -5.00
N ARG A 67 -23.32 -15.81 -5.70
CA ARG A 67 -23.72 -15.53 -7.09
C ARG A 67 -24.43 -14.18 -7.23
N ASN A 68 -25.25 -13.80 -6.25
CA ASN A 68 -25.93 -12.50 -6.24
C ASN A 68 -24.93 -11.35 -6.02
N LEU A 69 -24.01 -11.47 -5.07
CA LEU A 69 -22.96 -10.47 -4.80
C LEU A 69 -22.01 -10.32 -5.98
N LYS A 70 -21.69 -11.41 -6.68
CA LYS A 70 -20.92 -11.37 -7.94
C LYS A 70 -21.68 -10.63 -9.05
N GLY A 71 -22.98 -10.86 -9.17
CA GLY A 71 -23.85 -10.15 -10.12
C GLY A 71 -24.05 -8.66 -9.79
N GLU A 72 -23.89 -8.25 -8.53
CA GLU A 72 -23.84 -6.85 -8.12
C GLU A 72 -22.49 -6.21 -8.49
N PHE A 73 -21.38 -6.90 -8.18
CA PHE A 73 -20.04 -6.48 -8.59
C PHE A 73 -19.92 -6.30 -10.11
N ASP A 74 -20.46 -7.22 -10.91
CA ASP A 74 -20.39 -7.17 -12.37
C ASP A 74 -21.21 -6.03 -12.98
N LYS A 75 -22.15 -5.43 -12.23
CA LYS A 75 -22.83 -4.17 -12.60
C LYS A 75 -21.97 -2.97 -12.28
N LEU A 76 -21.39 -2.90 -11.09
CA LEU A 76 -20.48 -1.81 -10.70
C LEU A 76 -19.24 -1.75 -11.60
N GLU A 77 -18.78 -2.89 -12.10
CA GLU A 77 -17.77 -2.97 -13.17
C GLU A 77 -18.20 -2.33 -14.49
N GLN A 78 -19.49 -2.41 -14.84
CA GLN A 78 -20.05 -1.74 -16.02
C GLN A 78 -20.21 -0.24 -15.77
N ASP A 79 -20.67 0.15 -14.58
CA ASP A 79 -20.82 1.56 -14.19
C ASP A 79 -19.46 2.29 -14.16
N LEU A 80 -18.39 1.63 -13.67
CA LEU A 80 -17.03 2.15 -13.72
C LEU A 80 -16.53 2.32 -15.17
N ARG A 81 -16.77 1.34 -16.05
CA ARG A 81 -16.40 1.46 -17.47
C ARG A 81 -17.19 2.56 -18.18
N GLN A 82 -18.45 2.75 -17.82
CA GLN A 82 -19.26 3.84 -18.36
C GLN A 82 -18.72 5.20 -17.87
N LEU A 83 -18.33 5.31 -16.60
CA LEU A 83 -17.65 6.50 -16.09
C LEU A 83 -16.32 6.77 -16.82
N GLU A 84 -15.50 5.74 -17.06
CA GLU A 84 -14.27 5.87 -17.87
C GLU A 84 -14.58 6.35 -19.30
N ALA A 85 -15.65 5.88 -19.93
CA ALA A 85 -16.07 6.29 -21.27
C ALA A 85 -16.66 7.72 -21.31
N ASP A 86 -17.46 8.09 -20.32
CA ASP A 86 -18.12 9.40 -20.20
C ASP A 86 -17.10 10.53 -19.95
N LEU A 87 -16.15 10.29 -19.04
CA LEU A 87 -15.25 11.31 -18.50
C LEU A 87 -13.83 11.24 -19.10
N GLY A 88 -13.43 10.07 -19.59
CA GLY A 88 -12.24 9.82 -20.41
C GLY A 88 -10.99 10.60 -19.98
N PRO A 89 -10.46 11.52 -20.82
CA PRO A 89 -9.24 12.27 -20.53
C PRO A 89 -9.28 13.09 -19.23
N ALA A 90 -10.45 13.60 -18.83
CA ALA A 90 -10.57 14.41 -17.61
C ALA A 90 -10.35 13.55 -16.36
N TYR A 91 -10.98 12.36 -16.30
CA TYR A 91 -10.79 11.41 -15.22
C TYR A 91 -9.37 10.83 -15.21
N ARG A 92 -8.82 10.46 -16.38
CA ARG A 92 -7.41 10.03 -16.51
C ARG A 92 -6.43 11.08 -15.98
N LYS A 93 -6.68 12.38 -16.21
CA LYS A 93 -5.84 13.47 -15.68
C LYS A 93 -5.88 13.55 -14.15
N LEU A 94 -7.04 13.32 -13.52
CA LEU A 94 -7.14 13.26 -12.05
C LEU A 94 -6.31 12.09 -11.50
N LEU A 95 -6.46 10.89 -12.08
CA LEU A 95 -5.71 9.69 -11.68
C LEU A 95 -4.19 9.88 -11.80
N HIS A 96 -3.72 10.59 -12.83
CA HIS A 96 -2.29 10.96 -12.97
C HIS A 96 -1.81 11.92 -11.90
N GLY A 97 -2.58 12.99 -11.61
CA GLY A 97 -2.24 13.92 -10.52
C GLY A 97 -2.21 13.22 -9.17
N GLU A 98 -3.10 12.25 -8.98
CA GLU A 98 -3.17 11.42 -7.78
C GLU A 98 -2.00 10.45 -7.66
N LEU A 99 -1.61 9.76 -8.75
CA LEU A 99 -0.43 8.91 -8.80
C LEU A 99 0.83 9.69 -8.41
N LYS A 100 1.00 10.89 -8.95
CA LYS A 100 2.10 11.79 -8.55
C LYS A 100 2.04 12.12 -7.06
N THR A 101 0.86 12.51 -6.55
CA THR A 101 0.69 12.88 -5.13
C THR A 101 1.00 11.71 -4.20
N CYS A 102 0.62 10.48 -4.57
CA CYS A 102 0.96 9.28 -3.82
C CYS A 102 2.47 8.98 -3.88
N LEU A 103 3.12 9.10 -5.04
CA LEU A 103 4.58 8.93 -5.17
C LEU A 103 5.35 9.97 -4.34
N ASP A 104 4.97 11.25 -4.39
CA ASP A 104 5.59 12.33 -3.60
C ASP A 104 5.43 12.07 -2.08
N SER A 105 4.27 11.53 -1.67
CA SER A 105 3.99 11.16 -0.27
C SER A 105 4.79 9.93 0.18
N TYR A 106 4.85 8.88 -0.65
CA TYR A 106 5.60 7.66 -0.36
C TYR A 106 7.11 7.92 -0.32
N PHE A 107 7.63 8.73 -1.25
CA PHE A 107 9.01 9.25 -1.20
C PHE A 107 9.31 9.93 0.14
N SER A 108 8.42 10.82 0.58
CA SER A 108 8.56 11.54 1.86
C SER A 108 8.58 10.60 3.06
N ALA A 109 7.72 9.57 3.06
CA ALA A 109 7.67 8.55 4.11
C ALA A 109 8.95 7.70 4.17
N VAL A 110 9.49 7.26 3.01
CA VAL A 110 10.76 6.53 2.92
C VAL A 110 11.94 7.39 3.38
N CYS A 111 12.00 8.67 2.98
CA CYS A 111 13.03 9.59 3.46
C CYS A 111 12.97 9.78 4.99
N HIS A 112 11.77 9.89 5.57
CA HIS A 112 11.62 10.00 7.03
C HIS A 112 12.07 8.73 7.77
N ALA A 113 11.74 7.55 7.24
CA ALA A 113 12.20 6.28 7.77
C ALA A 113 13.74 6.17 7.80
N ASN A 114 14.39 6.55 6.68
CA ASN A 114 15.84 6.47 6.52
C ASN A 114 16.62 7.45 7.42
N LEU A 115 15.97 8.48 7.97
CA LEU A 115 16.55 9.40 8.95
C LEU A 115 16.52 8.87 10.39
N GLY A 116 16.18 7.59 10.59
CA GLY A 116 15.97 7.01 11.93
C GLY A 116 14.67 7.47 12.60
N GLY A 117 13.82 8.20 11.85
CA GLY A 117 12.43 8.35 12.24
C GLY A 117 11.80 6.96 12.25
N THR A 118 11.14 6.59 13.35
CA THR A 118 10.28 5.41 13.29
C THR A 118 9.24 5.68 12.20
N MET A 119 9.11 4.76 11.24
CA MET A 119 7.79 4.48 10.73
C MET A 119 6.99 3.99 11.94
N GLN A 120 6.33 4.93 12.62
CA GLN A 120 5.08 4.61 13.27
C GLN A 120 4.21 4.11 12.13
N GLY A 121 4.16 2.78 11.98
CA GLY A 121 3.57 2.08 10.85
C GLY A 121 2.09 2.33 10.81
N SER A 122 1.71 3.52 10.38
CA SER A 122 0.37 3.88 10.06
C SER A 122 0.03 3.03 8.83
N ASP A 123 -1.09 2.30 8.89
CA ASP A 123 -1.54 1.52 7.75
C ASP A 123 -1.63 2.39 6.48
N GLN A 124 -1.81 3.70 6.66
CA GLN A 124 -1.82 4.76 5.67
C GLN A 124 -0.57 4.79 4.75
N ASP A 125 0.62 4.46 5.23
CA ASP A 125 1.85 4.46 4.40
C ASP A 125 1.90 3.24 3.47
N LEU A 126 1.50 2.06 3.96
CA LEU A 126 1.35 0.84 3.15
C LEU A 126 0.17 0.95 2.17
N LEU A 127 -0.94 1.54 2.61
CA LEU A 127 -2.09 1.89 1.76
C LEU A 127 -1.70 2.87 0.65
N CYS A 128 -0.70 3.73 0.86
CA CYS A 128 -0.15 4.59 -0.20
C CYS A 128 0.57 3.76 -1.27
N ARG A 129 1.42 2.80 -0.87
CA ARG A 129 2.13 1.91 -1.80
C ARG A 129 1.17 1.11 -2.68
N ASP A 130 0.17 0.44 -2.10
CA ASP A 130 -0.79 -0.37 -2.85
C ASP A 130 -1.60 0.47 -3.84
N ARG A 131 -1.93 1.72 -3.46
CA ARG A 131 -2.61 2.68 -4.32
C ARG A 131 -1.75 3.16 -5.49
N ILE A 132 -0.43 3.30 -5.31
CA ILE A 132 0.52 3.54 -6.41
C ILE A 132 0.52 2.34 -7.38
N VAL A 133 0.63 1.11 -6.86
CA VAL A 133 0.63 -0.11 -7.69
C VAL A 133 -0.66 -0.23 -8.52
N ILE A 134 -1.82 0.02 -7.90
CA ILE A 134 -3.11 0.01 -8.59
C ILE A 134 -3.17 1.12 -9.65
N LEU A 135 -2.79 2.35 -9.31
CA LEU A 135 -2.80 3.47 -10.26
C LEU A 135 -1.89 3.25 -11.46
N ILE A 136 -0.69 2.68 -11.26
CA ILE A 136 0.20 2.27 -12.35
C ILE A 136 -0.50 1.26 -13.26
N ARG A 137 -1.08 0.20 -12.68
CA ARG A 137 -1.76 -0.88 -13.44
C ARG A 137 -2.96 -0.39 -14.27
N GLU A 138 -3.65 0.64 -13.81
CA GLU A 138 -4.80 1.17 -14.56
C GLU A 138 -4.40 2.20 -15.62
N LEU A 139 -3.37 3.01 -15.35
CA LEU A 139 -2.91 4.05 -16.27
C LEU A 139 -1.92 3.53 -17.34
N GLU A 140 -1.22 2.42 -17.11
CA GLU A 140 -0.25 1.82 -18.06
C GLU A 140 -0.87 1.39 -19.40
N LYS A 141 -2.19 1.24 -19.46
CA LYS A 141 -2.96 0.91 -20.66
C LYS A 141 -2.90 2.03 -21.71
N ASP A 142 -2.84 3.27 -21.22
CA ASP A 142 -2.99 4.50 -22.02
C ASP A 142 -1.71 5.37 -21.97
N HIS A 143 -0.74 5.05 -21.11
CA HIS A 143 0.43 5.89 -20.81
C HIS A 143 1.70 5.08 -20.53
N ASP A 144 2.86 5.60 -20.94
CA ASP A 144 4.16 5.11 -20.44
C ASP A 144 4.37 5.56 -18.99
N LEU A 145 4.55 4.56 -18.11
CA LEU A 145 4.77 4.72 -16.67
C LEU A 145 6.06 4.04 -16.20
N SER A 146 6.98 3.74 -17.13
CA SER A 146 8.31 3.19 -16.83
C SER A 146 8.99 3.92 -15.66
N GLY A 147 9.20 5.24 -15.79
CA GLY A 147 9.83 6.05 -14.73
C GLY A 147 9.07 6.07 -13.39
N ALA A 148 7.75 5.86 -13.38
CA ALA A 148 6.98 5.74 -12.14
C ALA A 148 7.19 4.38 -11.46
N ARG A 149 7.31 3.29 -12.24
CA ARG A 149 7.69 1.96 -11.74
C ARG A 149 9.13 1.95 -11.23
N ASP A 150 10.05 2.55 -11.98
CA ASP A 150 11.47 2.63 -11.59
C ASP A 150 11.63 3.39 -10.27
N LEU A 151 10.94 4.54 -10.13
CA LEU A 151 10.91 5.29 -8.86
C LEU A 151 10.32 4.47 -7.71
N LEU A 152 9.20 3.79 -7.92
CA LEU A 152 8.60 2.92 -6.90
C LEU A 152 9.57 1.79 -6.49
N GLY A 153 10.24 1.15 -7.45
CA GLY A 153 11.22 0.10 -7.19
C GLY A 153 12.45 0.59 -6.41
N MET A 154 12.95 1.79 -6.73
CA MET A 154 14.00 2.43 -5.93
C MET A 154 13.53 2.73 -4.50
N LEU A 155 12.29 3.20 -4.33
CA LEU A 155 11.74 3.52 -3.01
C LEU A 155 11.53 2.26 -2.16
N ASP A 156 10.96 1.21 -2.73
CA ASP A 156 10.81 -0.10 -2.07
C ASP A 156 12.17 -0.66 -1.63
N ALA A 157 13.20 -0.58 -2.47
CA ALA A 157 14.54 -1.06 -2.14
C ALA A 157 15.26 -0.23 -1.05
N ASN A 158 14.92 1.07 -0.92
CA ASN A 158 15.42 1.91 0.16
C ASN A 158 14.70 1.66 1.49
N LEU A 159 13.41 1.30 1.45
CA LEU A 159 12.60 1.05 2.64
C LEU A 159 12.78 -0.38 3.18
N PHE A 160 12.96 -1.35 2.29
CA PHE A 160 13.20 -2.76 2.59
C PHE A 160 14.57 -3.18 2.05
N PRO A 161 15.68 -2.69 2.63
CA PRO A 161 17.02 -3.11 2.21
C PRO A 161 17.14 -4.63 2.36
N HIS A 162 17.37 -5.32 1.24
CA HIS A 162 17.38 -6.79 1.19
C HIS A 162 18.44 -7.42 2.09
N ASP A 163 19.52 -6.68 2.37
CA ASP A 163 20.55 -7.04 3.32
C ASP A 163 20.58 -6.02 4.48
N ALA A 164 19.79 -6.30 5.52
CA ALA A 164 20.11 -5.80 6.85
C ALA A 164 21.40 -6.50 7.30
N ILE A 165 22.55 -5.97 6.86
CA ILE A 165 23.86 -6.31 7.43
C ILE A 165 23.74 -6.08 8.93
N THR A 166 23.73 -7.17 9.69
CA THR A 166 23.71 -7.07 11.15
C THR A 166 24.98 -6.36 11.61
N ASP A 167 24.90 -5.49 12.61
CA ASP A 167 26.04 -4.75 13.20
C ASP A 167 27.20 -5.62 13.72
N SER A 168 27.08 -6.95 13.62
CA SER A 168 28.15 -7.91 13.91
C SER A 168 29.36 -7.82 12.96
N ASP A 169 29.21 -7.24 11.76
CA ASP A 169 30.31 -7.13 10.77
C ASP A 169 31.09 -5.81 10.83
N LEU A 170 30.68 -4.86 11.69
CA LEU A 170 31.34 -3.55 11.86
C LEU A 170 32.34 -3.50 13.04
N ILE A 171 32.48 -4.56 13.82
CA ILE A 171 33.55 -4.69 14.82
C ILE A 171 34.72 -5.43 14.18
N ASP A 172 35.76 -4.70 13.77
CA ASP A 172 37.04 -5.30 13.37
C ASP A 172 37.58 -6.20 14.50
N PRO A 173 37.75 -7.53 14.28
CA PRO A 173 38.30 -8.43 15.28
C PRO A 173 39.73 -8.07 15.72
N SER A 174 40.46 -7.28 14.92
CA SER A 174 41.81 -6.82 15.27
C SER A 174 41.84 -5.97 16.55
N LEU A 175 40.78 -5.20 16.82
CA LEU A 175 40.69 -4.28 17.96
C LEU A 175 40.37 -4.96 19.30
N GLN A 176 40.03 -6.26 19.31
CA GLN A 176 39.76 -6.99 20.56
C GLN A 176 41.02 -7.51 21.28
N ASN A 177 42.20 -7.44 20.65
CA ASN A 177 43.43 -8.01 21.22
C ASN A 177 44.30 -7.05 22.06
N GLU A 178 44.09 -5.73 22.00
CA GLU A 178 44.98 -4.78 22.70
C GLU A 178 44.76 -4.67 24.22
N TYR A 179 43.66 -5.19 24.77
CA TYR A 179 43.37 -5.16 26.21
C TYR A 179 43.76 -6.42 27.00
N ARG A 180 44.52 -7.34 26.39
CA ARG A 180 45.19 -8.45 27.11
C ARG A 180 46.70 -8.31 27.03
N LEU A 181 47.28 -7.52 27.95
CA LEU A 181 48.47 -7.87 28.75
C LEU A 181 48.94 -6.67 29.57
N HIS A 182 48.77 -6.74 30.90
CA HIS A 182 49.81 -6.32 31.85
C HIS A 182 49.55 -6.98 33.22
N PRO A 183 50.31 -8.03 33.60
CA PRO A 183 50.29 -8.55 34.95
C PRO A 183 51.11 -7.64 35.87
N SER A 184 50.46 -6.98 36.82
CA SER A 184 51.15 -6.19 37.87
C SER A 184 51.37 -7.04 39.11
N THR A 185 52.63 -7.35 39.39
CA THR A 185 53.06 -8.29 40.43
C THR A 185 52.90 -7.73 41.85
N SER A 186 52.51 -8.63 42.77
CA SER A 186 52.57 -8.54 44.24
C SER A 186 53.69 -7.67 44.85
N ARG A 187 53.46 -6.99 46.00
CA ARG A 187 53.73 -7.52 47.37
C ARG A 187 53.77 -6.41 48.47
N ASN A 188 53.60 -6.83 49.73
CA ASN A 188 53.77 -6.09 51.01
C ASN A 188 52.68 -5.03 51.30
N GLY A 189 52.02 -4.94 52.47
CA GLY A 189 52.19 -5.65 53.74
C GLY A 189 52.92 -4.81 54.79
N ILE A 190 52.23 -4.44 55.87
CA ILE A 190 52.71 -4.11 57.23
C ILE A 190 51.48 -3.91 58.13
N GLU A 191 51.54 -4.45 59.35
CA GLU A 191 50.54 -4.28 60.41
C GLU A 191 50.81 -3.01 61.23
N GLY A 192 49.78 -2.48 61.90
CA GLY A 192 49.86 -1.32 62.80
C GLY A 192 48.52 -0.98 63.43
#